data_AF-A0A1H8P282-F1
#
_entry.id   AF-A0A1H8P282-F1
#
_cell.length_a   1.000
_cell.length_b   1.000
_cell.length_c   1.000
_cell.angle_alpha   90.00
_cell.angle_beta   90.00
_cell.angle_gamma   90.00
#
_symmetry.space_group_name_H-M   'P 1'
#
loop_
_entity.id
_entity.type
_entity.pdbx_description
1 polymer ?
#
loop_
_entity_poly.entity_id
_entity_poly.type
_entity_poly.pdbx_seq_one_letter_code
_entity_poly.pdbx_strand_id
1 'polypeptide(L)'
;MLLKPYKTLLVAIVLCVLQLSLAVFRLFTTNQEWMPAFIGFTYFLVSLVLFGVLVVLLIDLLTEARRTIQGRIINKEGKIIHVLRDDGKLGRYRIIVPEVLETLHAEHRVEIVSTNLANIPSRITVVEYQAARKWS
;
A
#
# COMPACT_ATOMS: atom_id res chain seq x y z
N MET A 1 -5.71 6.09 14.34
CA MET A 1 -4.30 5.65 14.49
C MET A 1 -3.61 5.64 13.14
N LEU A 2 -2.29 5.90 13.10
CA LEU A 2 -1.50 6.07 11.87
C LEU A 2 -0.79 4.76 11.55
N LEU A 3 -1.17 4.08 10.46
CA LEU A 3 -0.43 2.93 9.96
C LEU A 3 0.71 3.47 9.11
N LYS A 4 1.97 3.32 9.54
CA LYS A 4 3.16 3.78 8.78
C LYS A 4 3.74 2.62 7.93
N PRO A 5 3.56 2.60 6.60
CA PRO A 5 4.18 1.62 5.72
C PRO A 5 5.52 2.11 5.11
N TYR A 6 6.10 3.20 5.63
CA TYR A 6 7.23 3.90 4.99
C TYR A 6 8.51 3.07 4.84
N LYS A 7 8.80 2.15 5.77
CA LYS A 7 10.06 1.38 5.74
C LYS A 7 10.09 0.35 4.61
N THR A 8 8.99 -0.38 4.40
CA THR A 8 8.91 -1.43 3.36
C THR A 8 8.93 -0.85 1.96
N LEU A 9 8.28 0.29 1.75
CA LEU A 9 8.32 1.03 0.48
C LEU A 9 9.72 1.56 0.16
N LEU A 10 10.41 2.13 1.14
CA LEU A 10 11.76 2.64 0.93
C LEU A 10 12.72 1.52 0.50
N VAL A 11 12.63 0.34 1.13
CA VAL A 11 13.39 -0.84 0.73
C VAL A 11 13.05 -1.28 -0.70
N ALA A 12 11.76 -1.33 -1.07
CA ALA A 12 11.34 -1.67 -2.42
C ALA A 12 11.89 -0.69 -3.48
N ILE A 13 11.90 0.62 -3.16
CA ILE A 13 12.46 1.65 -4.04
C ILE A 13 13.96 1.46 -4.23
N VAL A 14 14.70 1.25 -3.14
CA VAL A 14 16.15 1.02 -3.20
C VAL A 14 16.46 -0.21 -4.05
N LEU A 15 15.71 -1.30 -3.86
CA LEU A 15 15.87 -2.52 -4.66
C LEU A 15 15.58 -2.30 -6.15
N CYS A 16 14.51 -1.57 -6.48
CA CYS A 16 14.19 -1.26 -7.88
C CYS A 16 15.24 -0.37 -8.54
N VAL A 17 15.75 0.65 -7.83
CA VAL A 17 16.83 1.50 -8.35
C VAL A 17 18.11 0.70 -8.57
N LEU A 18 18.46 -0.18 -7.63
CA LEU A 18 19.61 -1.07 -7.75
C LEU A 18 19.46 -2.05 -8.91
N GLN A 19 18.27 -2.62 -9.09
CA GLN A 19 17.99 -3.54 -10.21
C GLN A 19 18.06 -2.82 -11.56
N LEU A 20 17.51 -1.61 -11.65
CA LEU A 20 17.59 -0.79 -12.86
C LEU A 20 19.04 -0.42 -13.19
N SER A 21 19.83 0.00 -12.20
CA SER A 21 21.23 0.33 -12.42
C SER A 21 22.07 -0.87 -12.84
N LEU A 22 21.82 -2.06 -12.26
CA LEU A 22 22.41 -3.33 -12.70
C LEU A 22 22.00 -3.70 -14.13
N ALA A 23 20.73 -3.50 -14.50
CA ALA A 23 20.23 -3.78 -15.85
C ALA A 23 20.90 -2.86 -16.88
N VAL A 24 21.00 -1.56 -16.58
CA VAL A 24 21.70 -0.57 -17.42
C VAL A 24 23.19 -0.92 -17.51
N PHE A 25 23.86 -1.20 -16.39
CA PHE A 25 25.27 -1.57 -16.38
C PHE A 25 25.55 -2.82 -17.22
N ARG A 26 24.71 -3.85 -17.10
CA ARG A 26 24.79 -5.04 -17.95
C ARG A 26 24.59 -4.72 -19.42
N LEU A 27 23.66 -3.84 -19.78
CA LEU A 27 23.45 -3.44 -21.16
C LEU A 27 24.71 -2.83 -21.79
N PHE A 28 25.45 -2.01 -21.02
CA PHE A 28 26.67 -1.35 -21.49
C PHE A 28 27.94 -2.23 -21.44
N THR A 29 28.00 -3.21 -20.53
CA THR A 29 29.21 -4.02 -20.28
C THR A 29 29.15 -5.43 -20.85
N THR A 30 28.01 -5.86 -21.40
CA THR A 30 27.90 -7.19 -22.01
C THR A 30 28.68 -7.24 -23.32
N ASN A 31 29.88 -7.83 -23.25
CA ASN A 31 30.59 -8.31 -24.44
C ASN A 31 29.73 -9.40 -25.09
N GLN A 32 29.48 -9.26 -26.40
CA GLN A 32 28.59 -10.13 -27.19
C GLN A 32 28.98 -11.61 -27.21
N GLU A 33 30.16 -11.97 -26.70
CA GLU A 33 30.69 -13.33 -26.73
C GLU A 33 30.00 -14.30 -25.76
N TRP A 34 29.47 -13.82 -24.62
CA TRP A 34 28.95 -14.69 -23.55
C TRP A 34 27.44 -14.63 -23.35
N MET A 35 26.76 -13.63 -23.92
CA MET A 35 25.30 -13.50 -23.80
C MET A 35 24.71 -12.84 -25.05
N PRO A 36 23.69 -13.44 -25.69
CA PRO A 36 22.99 -12.81 -26.81
C PRO A 36 22.45 -11.44 -26.40
N ALA A 37 22.71 -10.42 -27.21
CA ALA A 37 22.29 -9.03 -26.94
C ALA A 37 20.79 -8.90 -26.66
N PHE A 38 19.97 -9.77 -27.24
CA PHE A 38 18.52 -9.85 -27.00
C PHE A 38 18.16 -10.16 -25.53
N ILE A 39 18.95 -10.98 -24.82
CA ILE A 39 18.70 -11.30 -23.40
C ILE A 39 18.95 -10.08 -22.51
N GLY A 40 20.02 -9.32 -22.77
CA GLY A 40 20.29 -8.07 -22.05
C GLY A 40 19.20 -7.02 -22.30
N PHE A 41 18.77 -6.89 -23.56
CA PHE A 41 17.72 -5.95 -23.96
C PHE A 41 16.36 -6.29 -23.32
N THR A 42 15.95 -7.56 -23.35
CA THR A 42 14.69 -8.00 -22.73
C THR A 42 14.70 -7.81 -21.21
N TYR A 43 15.82 -8.08 -20.54
CA TYR A 43 15.96 -7.83 -19.11
C TYR A 43 15.83 -6.33 -18.78
N PHE A 44 16.48 -5.47 -19.57
CA PHE A 44 16.34 -4.02 -19.46
C PHE A 44 14.87 -3.56 -19.63
N LEU A 45 14.18 -4.09 -20.63
CA LEU A 45 12.79 -3.73 -20.92
C LEU A 45 11.84 -4.12 -19.77
N VAL A 46 12.02 -5.32 -19.20
CA VAL A 46 11.26 -5.77 -18.02
C VAL A 46 11.56 -4.91 -16.80
N SER A 47 12.82 -4.56 -16.55
CA SER A 47 13.20 -3.66 -15.46
C SER A 47 12.62 -2.25 -15.63
N LEU A 48 12.56 -1.73 -16.85
CA LEU A 48 11.97 -0.43 -17.14
C LEU A 48 10.45 -0.41 -16.86
N VAL A 49 9.74 -1.45 -17.28
CA VAL A 49 8.29 -1.59 -17.01
C VAL A 49 8.03 -1.69 -15.51
N LEU A 50 8.78 -2.53 -14.79
CA LEU A 50 8.68 -2.65 -13.33
C LEU A 50 8.94 -1.32 -12.63
N PHE A 51 9.94 -0.56 -13.09
CA PHE A 51 10.24 0.76 -12.56
C PHE A 51 9.09 1.75 -12.82
N GLY A 52 8.50 1.75 -14.01
CA GLY A 52 7.33 2.57 -14.32
C GLY A 52 6.14 2.26 -13.41
N VAL A 53 5.83 0.98 -13.20
CA VAL A 53 4.77 0.55 -12.26
C VAL A 53 5.06 1.01 -10.84
N LEU A 54 6.32 0.90 -10.40
CA LEU A 54 6.74 1.38 -9.08
C LEU A 54 6.54 2.89 -8.94
N VAL A 55 6.92 3.68 -9.94
CA VAL A 55 6.74 5.14 -9.93
C VAL A 55 5.26 5.52 -9.83
N VAL A 56 4.38 4.84 -10.58
CA VAL A 56 2.93 5.08 -10.49
C VAL A 56 2.40 4.74 -9.09
N LEU A 57 2.82 3.61 -8.50
CA LEU A 57 2.47 3.24 -7.13
C LEU A 57 2.98 4.27 -6.10
N LEU A 58 4.19 4.79 -6.31
CA LEU A 58 4.79 5.84 -5.49
C LEU A 58 3.98 7.13 -5.56
N ILE A 59 3.60 7.55 -6.77
CA ILE A 59 2.76 8.72 -6.98
C ILE A 59 1.40 8.51 -6.31
N ASP A 60 0.74 7.36 -6.47
CA ASP A 60 -0.53 7.09 -5.78
C ASP A 60 -0.41 7.18 -4.25
N LEU A 61 0.71 6.68 -3.72
CA LEU A 61 0.97 6.71 -2.28
C LEU A 61 1.31 8.12 -1.77
N LEU A 62 2.10 8.89 -2.52
CA LEU A 62 2.54 10.25 -2.18
C LEU A 62 1.45 11.30 -2.42
N THR A 63 0.62 11.11 -3.44
CA THR A 63 -0.43 12.08 -3.81
C THR A 63 -1.53 12.15 -2.75
N GLU A 64 -1.46 11.31 -1.70
CA GLU A 64 -2.48 11.24 -0.65
C GLU A 64 -3.88 11.24 -1.28
N ALA A 65 -4.05 10.51 -2.39
CA ALA A 65 -5.35 10.27 -3.01
C ALA A 65 -6.14 9.39 -2.04
N ARG A 66 -6.60 10.03 -0.98
CA ARG A 66 -7.12 9.46 0.24
C ARG A 66 -8.59 9.26 0.03
N ARG A 67 -8.98 8.03 -0.24
CA ARG A 67 -10.38 7.66 -0.24
C ARG A 67 -10.80 7.42 1.21
N THR A 68 -11.64 8.31 1.70
CA THR A 68 -12.29 8.16 3.00
C THR A 68 -13.49 7.23 2.83
N ILE A 69 -13.49 6.13 3.59
CA ILE A 69 -14.53 5.12 3.59
C ILE A 69 -15.10 5.07 5.01
N GLN A 70 -16.39 5.36 5.14
CA GLN A 70 -17.11 5.26 6.41
C GLN A 70 -17.94 3.98 6.45
N GLY A 71 -18.00 3.36 7.61
CA GLY A 71 -18.76 2.13 7.80
C GLY A 71 -18.73 1.60 9.23
N ARG A 72 -19.41 0.48 9.45
CA ARG A 72 -19.47 -0.22 10.74
C ARG A 72 -18.71 -1.54 10.67
N ILE A 73 -17.90 -1.83 11.68
CA ILE A 73 -17.23 -3.15 11.77
C ILE A 73 -18.27 -4.20 12.11
N ILE A 74 -18.41 -5.21 11.27
CA ILE A 74 -19.35 -6.32 11.52
C ILE A 74 -18.63 -7.49 12.17
N ASN A 75 -17.40 -7.76 11.73
CA ASN A 75 -16.64 -8.91 12.19
C ASN A 75 -15.13 -8.67 12.10
N LYS A 76 -14.36 -9.40 12.90
CA LYS A 76 -12.90 -9.39 12.94
C LYS A 76 -12.39 -10.82 12.87
N GLU A 77 -11.62 -11.12 11.84
CA GLU A 77 -11.01 -12.44 11.61
C GLU A 77 -9.49 -12.30 11.56
N GLY A 78 -8.83 -12.65 12.67
CA GLY A 78 -7.38 -12.51 12.79
C GLY A 78 -6.92 -11.08 12.48
N LYS A 79 -6.15 -10.91 11.40
CA LYS A 79 -5.62 -9.60 10.93
C LYS A 79 -6.54 -8.88 9.94
N ILE A 80 -7.76 -9.36 9.73
CA ILE A 80 -8.71 -8.83 8.75
C ILE A 80 -9.94 -8.31 9.48
N ILE A 81 -10.37 -7.09 9.15
CA ILE A 81 -11.66 -6.56 9.59
C ILE A 81 -12.65 -6.52 8.42
N HIS A 82 -13.88 -6.91 8.71
CA HIS A 82 -15.03 -6.82 7.82
C HIS A 82 -15.84 -5.59 8.18
N VAL A 83 -15.95 -4.65 7.24
CA VAL A 83 -16.60 -3.35 7.43
C VAL A 83 -17.77 -3.25 6.48
N LEU A 84 -18.98 -3.10 7.03
CA LEU A 84 -20.15 -2.69 6.25
C LEU A 84 -20.02 -1.21 5.96
N ARG A 85 -19.82 -0.85 4.71
CA ARG A 85 -19.76 0.56 4.31
C ARG A 85 -21.17 1.17 4.31
N ASP A 86 -21.23 2.48 4.43
CA ASP A 86 -22.49 3.23 4.36
C ASP A 86 -23.16 3.13 2.97
N ASP A 87 -22.42 2.73 1.93
CA ASP A 87 -22.95 2.41 0.58
C ASP A 87 -23.56 1.00 0.46
N GLY A 88 -23.65 0.25 1.58
CA GLY A 88 -24.20 -1.10 1.64
C GLY A 88 -23.24 -2.21 1.19
N LYS A 89 -22.01 -1.89 0.79
CA LYS A 89 -21.02 -2.89 0.36
C LYS A 89 -20.17 -3.39 1.52
N LEU A 90 -19.87 -4.68 1.50
CA LEU A 90 -18.93 -5.29 2.45
C LEU A 90 -17.48 -5.07 1.99
N GLY A 91 -16.70 -4.36 2.81
CA GLY A 91 -15.27 -4.16 2.61
C GLY A 91 -14.43 -5.07 3.51
N ARG A 92 -13.39 -5.69 2.95
CA ARG A 92 -12.36 -6.42 3.70
C ARG A 92 -11.09 -5.60 3.77
N TYR A 93 -10.59 -5.35 4.99
CA TYR A 93 -9.36 -4.58 5.18
C TYR A 93 -8.39 -5.36 6.08
N ARG A 94 -7.16 -5.52 5.59
CA ARG A 94 -6.08 -6.15 6.37
C ARG A 94 -5.40 -5.10 7.23
N ILE A 95 -5.35 -5.33 8.53
CA ILE A 95 -4.67 -4.50 9.51
C ILE A 95 -3.35 -5.18 9.89
N ILE A 96 -2.24 -4.47 9.65
CA ILE A 96 -0.89 -4.97 9.95
C ILE A 96 -0.46 -4.60 11.38
N VAL A 97 -1.02 -3.51 11.93
CA VAL A 97 -0.66 -3.00 13.26
C VAL A 97 -1.55 -3.64 14.34
N PRO A 98 -1.00 -4.50 15.23
CA PRO A 98 -1.78 -5.24 16.22
C PRO A 98 -2.45 -4.35 17.26
N GLU A 99 -1.83 -3.23 17.64
CA GLU A 99 -2.38 -2.26 18.61
C GLU A 99 -3.71 -1.64 18.12
N VAL A 100 -3.80 -1.36 16.82
CA VAL A 100 -5.03 -0.84 16.19
C VAL A 100 -6.09 -1.93 16.14
N LEU A 101 -5.66 -3.17 15.90
CA LEU A 101 -6.54 -4.32 15.83
C LEU A 101 -7.17 -4.64 17.19
N GLU A 102 -6.43 -4.51 18.30
CA GLU A 102 -6.93 -4.74 19.66
C GLU A 102 -7.98 -3.74 20.11
N THR A 103 -7.87 -2.49 19.63
CA THR A 103 -8.80 -1.41 19.98
C THR A 103 -10.07 -1.38 19.12
N LEU A 104 -10.11 -2.19 18.05
CA LEU A 104 -11.27 -2.29 17.16
C LEU A 104 -12.18 -3.45 17.60
N HIS A 105 -13.40 -3.11 18.00
CA HIS A 105 -14.47 -4.06 18.27
C HIS A 105 -15.49 -4.11 17.12
N ALA A 106 -16.21 -5.23 17.05
CA ALA A 106 -17.44 -5.30 16.28
C ALA A 106 -18.39 -4.19 16.76
N GLU A 107 -19.23 -3.70 15.87
CA GLU A 107 -20.17 -2.59 16.05
C GLU A 107 -19.60 -1.17 16.05
N HIS A 108 -18.29 -0.98 16.18
CA HIS A 108 -17.71 0.36 16.08
C HIS A 108 -17.95 0.98 14.71
N ARG A 109 -18.40 2.24 14.69
CA ARG A 109 -18.41 3.06 13.49
C ARG A 109 -17.02 3.63 13.24
N VAL A 110 -16.45 3.30 12.08
CA VAL A 110 -15.08 3.62 11.73
C VAL A 110 -15.01 4.40 10.43
N GLU A 111 -14.08 5.33 10.41
CA GLU A 111 -13.64 6.05 9.22
C GLU A 111 -12.26 5.53 8.82
N ILE A 112 -12.19 4.91 7.65
CA ILE A 112 -10.99 4.32 7.09
C ILE A 112 -10.52 5.20 5.94
N VAL A 113 -9.34 5.78 6.09
CA VAL A 113 -8.67 6.50 5.01
C VAL A 113 -7.73 5.51 4.33
N SER A 114 -7.98 5.26 3.06
CA SER A 114 -7.24 4.30 2.23
C SER A 114 -6.63 4.97 0.99
N THR A 115 -5.56 4.39 0.45
CA THR A 115 -4.99 4.81 -0.84
C THR A 115 -5.89 4.35 -2.00
N ASN A 116 -5.94 5.12 -3.08
CA ASN A 116 -6.90 4.95 -4.17
C ASN A 116 -6.63 3.71 -5.04
N LEU A 117 -5.36 3.42 -5.39
CA LEU A 117 -5.04 2.21 -6.18
C LEU A 117 -4.99 0.94 -5.33
N ALA A 118 -4.31 0.98 -4.20
CA ALA A 118 -3.94 -0.24 -3.48
C ALA A 118 -4.94 -0.65 -2.38
N ASN A 119 -5.97 0.17 -2.11
CA ASN A 119 -6.91 -0.01 -0.98
C ASN A 119 -6.20 -0.27 0.36
N ILE A 120 -4.98 0.25 0.53
CA ILE A 120 -4.21 0.05 1.76
C ILE A 120 -4.72 1.06 2.78
N PRO A 121 -5.23 0.61 3.95
CA PRO A 121 -5.69 1.52 4.98
C PRO A 121 -4.50 2.25 5.61
N SER A 122 -4.45 3.58 5.44
CA SER A 122 -3.43 4.46 6.00
C SER A 122 -3.82 4.94 7.41
N ARG A 123 -5.12 5.19 7.63
CA ARG A 123 -5.65 5.67 8.91
C ARG A 123 -6.99 5.01 9.20
N ILE A 124 -7.18 4.59 10.43
CA ILE A 124 -8.49 4.18 10.96
C ILE A 124 -8.81 5.07 12.15
N THR A 125 -10.00 5.67 12.14
CA THR A 125 -10.52 6.53 13.23
C THR A 125 -11.87 5.98 13.69
N VAL A 126 -12.04 5.76 14.99
CA VAL A 126 -13.35 5.39 15.55
C VAL A 126 -14.14 6.67 15.78
N VAL A 127 -15.30 6.79 15.12
CA VAL A 127 -16.09 8.03 15.09
C VAL A 127 -16.79 8.28 16.43
N GLU A 128 -17.15 7.22 17.15
CA GLU A 128 -17.76 7.30 18.50
C GLU A 128 -16.89 8.03 19.53
N TYR A 129 -15.57 7.84 19.46
CA TYR A 129 -14.63 8.45 20.42
C TYR A 129 -14.43 9.97 20.18
N GLN A 130 -14.75 10.48 18.99
CA GLN A 130 -14.63 11.92 18.71
C GLN A 130 -15.84 12.73 19.19
N ALA A 131 -17.03 12.12 19.28
CA ALA A 131 -18.19 12.78 19.88
C ALA A 131 -17.95 13.07 21.36
N ALA A 132 -17.36 12.13 22.11
CA ALA A 132 -17.06 12.30 23.52
C ALA A 132 -15.99 13.37 23.81
N ARG A 133 -15.03 13.59 22.88
CA ARG A 133 -13.93 14.55 23.06
C ARG A 133 -14.26 15.98 22.64
N LYS A 134 -15.37 16.20 21.92
CA LYS A 134 -15.79 17.55 21.47
C LYS A 134 -16.61 18.31 22.53
N TRP A 135 -16.93 17.64 23.64
CA TRP A 135 -17.74 18.15 24.75
C TRP A 135 -17.06 17.99 26.13
N SER A 136 -15.74 17.79 26.13
CA SER A 136 -14.87 17.78 27.31
C SER A 136 -13.85 18.90 27.18
#